data_AF-A0A450SHF6-F1
#
_entry.id   AF-A0A450SHF6-F1
#
_cell.length_a   1.000
_cell.length_b   1.000
_cell.length_c   1.000
_cell.angle_alpha   90.00
_cell.angle_beta   90.00
_cell.angle_gamma   90.00
#
_symmetry.space_group_name_H-M   'P 1'
#
loop_
_entity.id
_entity.type
_entity.pdbx_description
1 polymer ?
#
loop_
_entity_poly.entity_id
_entity_poly.type
_entity_poly.pdbx_seq_one_letter_code
_entity_poly.pdbx_strand_id
1 'polypeptide(L)' 'MIDPGADDEETAAIRAFNDALAGDRRVDISLVPIGDGLLLARKKG' A
#
# COMPACT_ATOMS: atom_id res chain seq x y z
N MET A 1 -9.36 15.24 0.80
CA MET A 1 -8.70 15.83 1.98
C MET A 1 -8.03 14.68 2.69
N ILE A 2 -6.70 14.65 2.78
CA ILE A 2 -5.98 13.64 3.56
C ILE A 2 -5.98 14.17 4.98
N ASP A 3 -6.67 13.51 5.90
CA ASP A 3 -6.64 13.86 7.32
C ASP A 3 -5.39 13.24 7.96
N PRO A 4 -4.39 14.02 8.37
CA PRO A 4 -3.18 13.50 9.00
C PRO A 4 -3.42 13.01 10.44
N GLY A 5 -4.60 13.27 11.03
CA GLY A 5 -5.00 12.84 12.37
C GLY A 5 -5.98 11.66 12.39
N ALA A 6 -6.28 11.05 11.24
CA ALA A 6 -7.10 9.84 11.17
C ALA A 6 -6.31 8.63 11.72
N ASP A 7 -6.38 8.42 13.03
CA ASP A 7 -5.93 7.23 13.77
C ASP A 7 -6.94 6.06 13.64
N ASP A 8 -7.66 5.99 12.52
CA ASP A 8 -8.56 4.89 12.24
C ASP A 8 -7.74 3.60 12.04
N GLU A 9 -8.06 2.57 12.83
CA GLU A 9 -7.39 1.26 12.83
C GLU A 9 -7.30 0.67 11.41
N GLU A 10 -8.30 0.95 10.58
CA GLU A 10 -8.35 0.58 9.16
C GLU A 10 -7.27 1.30 8.33
N THR A 11 -7.08 2.61 8.53
CA THR A 11 -6.02 3.39 7.87
C THR A 11 -4.64 2.91 8.32
N ALA A 12 -4.45 2.60 9.60
CA ALA A 12 -3.21 2.05 10.13
C ALA A 12 -2.89 0.67 9.52
N ALA A 13 -3.89 -0.20 9.38
CA ALA A 13 -3.73 -1.51 8.76
C ALA A 13 -3.28 -1.41 7.30
N ILE A 14 -3.88 -0.51 6.52
CA ILE A 14 -3.51 -0.27 5.12
C ILE A 14 -2.05 0.24 5.01
N ARG A 15 -1.63 1.15 5.90
CA ARG A 15 -0.24 1.65 5.93
C ARG A 15 0.75 0.54 6.27
N ALA A 16 0.48 -0.23 7.32
CA ALA A 16 1.34 -1.34 7.72
C ALA A 16 1.47 -2.41 6.62
N PHE A 17 0.37 -2.69 5.91
CA PHE A 17 0.38 -3.57 4.74
C PHE A 17 1.27 -3.02 3.62
N ASN A 18 1.11 -1.75 3.26
CA ASN A 18 1.91 -1.12 2.22
C ASN A 18 3.41 -1.10 2.56
N ASP A 19 3.77 -0.83 3.82
CA ASP A 19 5.16 -0.84 4.29
C ASP A 19 5.76 -2.25 4.25
N ALA A 20 4.99 -3.27 4.66
CA ALA A 20 5.42 -4.65 4.59
C ALA A 20 5.66 -5.10 3.14
N LEU A 21 4.79 -4.66 2.22
CA LEU A 21 4.92 -4.99 0.81
C LEU A 21 6.13 -4.29 0.17
N ALA A 22 6.38 -3.02 0.49
CA ALA A 22 7.48 -2.25 -0.10
C ALA A 22 8.87 -2.92 0.09
N GLY A 23 9.05 -3.67 1.17
CA GLY A 23 10.26 -4.46 1.45
C GLY A 23 10.22 -5.91 0.94
N ASP A 24 9.08 -6.40 0.43
CA ASP A 24 8.92 -7.79 0.05
C ASP A 24 9.64 -8.11 -1.27
N ARG A 25 10.82 -8.72 -1.15
CA ARG A 25 11.66 -9.11 -2.28
C ARG A 25 11.02 -10.15 -3.19
N ARG A 26 9.94 -10.82 -2.79
CA ARG A 26 9.23 -11.85 -3.57
C ARG A 26 8.31 -11.24 -4.64
N VAL A 27 8.07 -9.94 -4.60
CA VAL A 27 7.20 -9.24 -5.54
C VAL A 27 7.90 -8.03 -6.18
N ASP A 28 7.43 -7.63 -7.35
CA ASP A 28 7.63 -6.30 -7.92
C ASP A 28 6.37 -5.48 -7.68
N ILE A 29 6.53 -4.21 -7.30
CA ILE A 29 5.42 -3.35 -6.89
C ILE A 29 5.37 -2.10 -7.76
N SER A 30 4.16 -1.67 -8.10
CA SER A 30 3.89 -0.37 -8.73
C SER A 30 2.60 0.23 -8.16
N LEU A 31 2.65 1.49 -7.74
CA LEU A 31 1.48 2.26 -7.35
C LEU A 31 1.04 3.10 -8.55
N VAL A 32 -0.15 2.86 -9.06
CA VAL A 32 -0.71 3.62 -10.19
C VAL A 32 -1.87 4.50 -9.71
N PRO A 33 -1.96 5.77 -10.18
CA PRO A 33 -2.99 6.71 -9.75
C PRO A 33 -4.31 6.45 -10.48
N ILE A 34 -4.84 5.23 -10.35
CA ILE A 34 -6.15 4.84 -10.86
C ILE A 34 -7.10 4.78 -9.67
N GLY A 35 -8.24 5.48 -9.76
CA GLY A 35 -9.19 5.58 -8.65
C GLY A 35 -8.58 6.34 -7.46
N ASP A 36 -8.68 5.75 -6.28
CA ASP A 36 -8.12 6.22 -5.01
C ASP A 36 -6.67 5.77 -4.78
N GLY A 37 -6.09 5.01 -5.72
CA GLY A 37 -4.72 4.51 -5.67
C GLY A 37 -4.71 2.99 -5.76
N LEU A 38 -4.24 2.45 -6.88
CA LEU A 38 -4.19 1.01 -7.10
C LEU A 38 -2.75 0.51 -6.96
N LEU A 39 -2.54 -0.40 -6.01
CA LEU A 39 -1.27 -1.10 -5.85
C LEU A 39 -1.28 -2.39 -6.67
N LEU A 40 -0.30 -2.53 -7.57
CA LEU A 40 -0.03 -3.75 -8.31
C LEU A 40 1.15 -4.48 -7.69
N ALA A 41 0.96 -5.75 -7.31
CA ALA A 41 2.03 -6.61 -6.81
C ALA A 41 2.16 -7.85 -7.70
N ARG A 42 3.29 -7.97 -8.41
CA ARG A 42 3.59 -9.11 -9.27
C ARG A 42 4.57 -10.03 -8.57
N LYS A 43 4.19 -11.29 -8.34
CA LYS A 43 5.09 -12.32 -7.81
C LYS A 43 6.27 -12.55 -8.77
N LYS A 44 7.49 -12.55 -8.22
CA LYS A 44 8.70 -12.98 -8.93
C LYS A 44 8.72 -14.50 -9.02
N GLY A 45 9.01 -14.99 -10.22
CA GLY A 45 9.22 -16.43 -10.48
C GLY A 45 10.49 -16.93 -9.82
#